data_AF-A0A9D6EG97-F1
#
_entry.id   AF-A0A9D6EG97-F1
#
_cell.length_a   1.000
_cell.length_b   1.000
_cell.length_c   1.000
_cell.angle_alpha   90.00
_cell.angle_beta   90.00
_cell.angle_gamma   90.00
#
_symmetry.space_group_name_H-M   'P 1'
#
loop_
_entity.id
_entity.type
_entity.pdbx_description
1 polymer ?
#
loop_
_entity_poly.entity_id
_entity_poly.type
_entity_poly.pdbx_seq_one_letter_code
_entity_poly.pdbx_strand_id
1 'polypeptide(L)'
;MRYQFYTNSKKTWQAMFDAMQTARESVYLETYIFLDDLHNFNFLHLLKKKAREGVRVRVVLDAWGSLSLSREAVAELRAAGAEVFFYSHFLHRVHRKILILDETTAFIGGVNFHQIASRWNDLTLKIRGKLVLSILRSFAKVYAECGGRDARILLHHKKIILDKTRNWLVEHFPEHRSATLKRIYRQAFRRAEKNIILVTPYLIPRRWLLRALHQAVLRGVRVEVLMPKVSNHPMGNTVGYFFMHKLALLGVRFFLQPGMNHAKGMLIDGREGLIGSNNLDFFSFDLNSEVGVFL
;
A
#
# COMPACT_ATOMS: atom_id res chain seq x y z
N MET A 1 13.40 1.16 -15.76
CA MET A 1 12.08 0.89 -15.12
C MET A 1 11.08 1.87 -15.71
N ARG A 2 9.91 1.44 -16.19
CA ARG A 2 8.85 2.36 -16.64
C ARG A 2 7.79 2.42 -15.55
N TYR A 3 7.52 3.61 -15.03
CA TYR A 3 6.50 3.83 -14.01
C TYR A 3 5.66 5.07 -14.31
N GLN A 4 4.45 5.10 -13.78
CA GLN A 4 3.50 6.21 -13.91
C GLN A 4 2.79 6.41 -12.58
N PHE A 5 2.64 7.67 -12.15
CA PHE A 5 1.92 8.03 -10.93
C PHE A 5 0.44 8.34 -11.21
N TYR A 6 -0.40 7.97 -10.25
CA TYR A 6 -1.79 8.39 -10.15
C TYR A 6 -2.01 9.03 -8.79
N THR A 7 -2.55 10.25 -8.78
CA THR A 7 -2.58 11.14 -7.61
C THR A 7 -3.95 11.23 -6.91
N ASN A 8 -4.90 10.38 -7.31
CA ASN A 8 -6.18 10.21 -6.61
C ASN A 8 -6.79 8.84 -6.91
N SER A 9 -7.79 8.45 -6.11
CA SER A 9 -8.45 7.15 -6.24
C SER A 9 -9.13 6.95 -7.58
N LYS A 10 -9.87 7.94 -8.10
CA LYS A 10 -10.59 7.82 -9.38
C LYS A 10 -9.65 7.57 -10.56
N LYS A 11 -8.57 8.34 -10.68
CA LYS A 11 -7.56 8.16 -11.74
C LYS A 11 -6.88 6.79 -11.61
N THR A 12 -6.61 6.37 -10.38
CA THR A 12 -6.04 5.04 -10.09
C THR A 12 -6.99 3.93 -10.53
N TRP A 13 -8.25 3.99 -10.10
CA TRP A 13 -9.26 3.00 -10.44
C TRP A 13 -9.53 2.94 -11.93
N GLN A 14 -9.64 4.08 -12.62
CA GLN A 14 -9.75 4.10 -14.08
C GLN A 14 -8.59 3.35 -14.73
N ALA A 15 -7.35 3.67 -14.35
CA ALA A 15 -6.17 3.02 -14.92
C ALA A 15 -6.08 1.53 -14.61
N MET A 16 -6.46 1.12 -13.39
CA MET A 16 -6.56 -0.29 -13.02
C MET A 16 -7.63 -1.01 -13.82
N PHE A 17 -8.82 -0.41 -13.95
CA PHE A 17 -9.97 -0.96 -14.66
C PHE A 17 -9.68 -1.14 -16.15
N ASP A 18 -9.10 -0.13 -16.80
CA ASP A 18 -8.67 -0.20 -18.20
C ASP A 18 -7.58 -1.25 -18.43
N ALA A 19 -6.60 -1.33 -17.52
CA ALA A 19 -5.56 -2.35 -17.62
C ALA A 19 -6.13 -3.76 -17.40
N MET A 20 -7.03 -3.95 -16.43
CA MET A 20 -7.69 -5.22 -16.17
C MET A 20 -8.53 -5.71 -17.35
N GLN A 21 -9.22 -4.80 -18.07
CA GLN A 21 -9.99 -5.17 -19.26
C GLN A 21 -9.14 -5.83 -20.34
N THR A 22 -7.87 -5.43 -20.46
CA THR A 22 -6.94 -5.96 -21.47
C THR A 22 -6.14 -7.17 -20.99
N ALA A 23 -6.18 -7.51 -19.70
CA ALA A 23 -5.47 -8.66 -19.14
C ALA A 23 -5.97 -9.99 -19.75
N ARG A 24 -5.04 -10.91 -20.02
CA ARG A 24 -5.29 -12.16 -20.78
C ARG A 24 -4.90 -13.43 -20.04
N GLU A 25 -3.94 -13.37 -19.11
CA GLU A 25 -3.36 -14.55 -18.48
C GLU A 25 -3.65 -14.61 -16.98
N SER A 26 -3.48 -13.49 -16.28
CA SER A 26 -3.65 -13.44 -14.83
C SER A 26 -4.05 -12.08 -14.28
N VAL A 27 -4.84 -12.12 -13.21
CA VAL A 27 -5.19 -10.96 -12.38
C VAL A 27 -5.02 -11.36 -10.93
N TYR A 28 -4.04 -10.76 -10.26
CA TYR A 28 -3.76 -10.98 -8.84
C TYR A 28 -4.03 -9.69 -8.07
N LEU A 29 -4.98 -9.74 -7.14
CA LEU A 29 -5.38 -8.60 -6.33
C LEU A 29 -5.10 -8.91 -4.86
N GLU A 30 -4.40 -8.01 -4.19
CA GLU A 30 -4.20 -8.00 -2.74
C GLU A 30 -4.61 -6.63 -2.21
N THR A 31 -5.59 -6.56 -1.31
CA THR A 31 -6.05 -5.28 -0.78
C THR A 31 -6.60 -5.37 0.63
N TYR A 32 -6.47 -4.28 1.39
CA TYR A 32 -7.04 -4.16 2.74
C TYR A 32 -8.57 -4.04 2.70
N ILE A 33 -9.11 -3.06 1.96
CA ILE A 33 -10.56 -2.88 1.79
C ILE A 33 -10.95 -3.21 0.35
N PHE A 34 -11.91 -4.11 0.20
CA PHE A 34 -12.63 -4.39 -1.03
C PHE A 34 -14.11 -4.60 -0.72
N LEU A 35 -14.94 -3.66 -1.18
CA LEU A 35 -16.39 -3.68 -1.00
C LEU A 35 -17.11 -3.74 -2.36
N ASP A 36 -18.37 -4.13 -2.34
CA ASP A 36 -19.28 -4.23 -3.48
C ASP A 36 -20.10 -2.94 -3.72
N ASP A 37 -19.67 -1.81 -3.15
CA ASP A 37 -20.33 -0.50 -3.25
C ASP A 37 -19.80 0.39 -4.41
N LEU A 38 -18.84 -0.10 -5.20
CA LEU A 38 -18.23 0.67 -6.28
C LEU A 38 -19.12 0.70 -7.54
N HIS A 39 -19.86 1.79 -7.70
CA HIS A 39 -20.82 1.94 -8.81
C HIS A 39 -20.14 2.20 -10.18
N ASN A 40 -19.24 3.19 -10.25
CA ASN A 40 -18.64 3.61 -11.53
C ASN A 40 -17.50 2.70 -12.01
N PHE A 41 -16.89 1.96 -11.08
CA PHE A 41 -15.79 1.03 -11.35
C PHE A 41 -16.12 -0.32 -10.72
N ASN A 42 -16.98 -1.09 -11.39
CA ASN A 42 -17.45 -2.37 -10.88
C ASN A 42 -16.36 -3.45 -11.01
N PHE A 43 -15.35 -3.41 -10.13
CA PHE A 43 -14.25 -4.37 -10.10
C PHE A 43 -14.74 -5.79 -9.82
N LEU A 44 -15.82 -5.96 -9.04
CA LEU A 44 -16.45 -7.25 -8.80
C LEU A 44 -16.90 -7.90 -10.12
N HIS A 45 -17.66 -7.15 -10.94
CA HIS A 45 -18.08 -7.61 -12.26
C HIS A 45 -16.89 -7.91 -13.17
N LEU A 46 -15.88 -7.04 -13.20
CA LEU A 46 -14.72 -7.22 -14.06
C LEU A 46 -13.90 -8.46 -13.68
N LEU A 47 -13.70 -8.71 -12.38
CA LEU A 47 -13.04 -9.92 -11.88
C LEU A 47 -13.83 -11.18 -12.27
N LYS A 48 -15.15 -11.18 -12.11
CA LYS A 48 -16.03 -12.29 -12.55
C LYS A 48 -15.92 -12.52 -14.06
N LYS A 49 -15.97 -11.45 -14.85
CA LYS A 49 -15.83 -11.52 -16.31
C LYS A 49 -14.49 -12.15 -16.70
N LYS A 50 -13.38 -11.68 -16.11
CA LYS A 50 -12.04 -12.20 -16.39
C LYS A 50 -11.89 -13.68 -16.01
N ALA A 51 -12.42 -14.08 -14.86
CA ALA A 51 -12.41 -15.48 -14.45
C ALA A 51 -13.18 -16.38 -15.44
N ARG A 52 -14.35 -15.93 -15.92
CA ARG A 52 -15.14 -16.63 -16.95
C ARG A 52 -14.46 -16.69 -18.32
N GLU A 53 -13.64 -15.68 -18.65
CA GLU A 53 -12.78 -15.67 -19.84
C GLU A 53 -11.58 -16.64 -19.73
N GLY A 54 -11.43 -17.35 -18.60
CA GLY A 54 -10.32 -18.29 -18.35
C GLY A 54 -9.05 -17.62 -17.82
N VAL A 55 -9.10 -16.32 -17.52
CA VAL A 55 -7.98 -15.60 -16.88
C VAL A 55 -7.82 -16.09 -15.45
N ARG A 56 -6.57 -16.35 -15.00
CA ARG A 56 -6.31 -16.77 -13.62
C ARG A 56 -6.55 -15.61 -12.66
N VAL A 57 -7.69 -15.61 -11.98
CA VAL A 57 -8.03 -14.59 -10.98
C VAL A 57 -7.73 -15.12 -9.57
N ARG A 58 -6.87 -14.41 -8.83
CA ARG A 58 -6.57 -14.65 -7.41
C ARG A 58 -6.77 -13.38 -6.63
N VAL A 59 -7.56 -13.47 -5.56
CA VAL A 59 -7.90 -12.32 -4.72
C VAL A 59 -7.56 -12.65 -3.27
N VAL A 60 -6.75 -11.80 -2.65
CA VAL A 60 -6.41 -11.84 -1.22
C VAL A 60 -6.94 -10.57 -0.58
N LEU A 61 -7.88 -10.71 0.35
CA LEU A 61 -8.52 -9.61 1.04
C LEU A 61 -8.16 -9.65 2.52
N ASP A 62 -7.97 -8.49 3.15
CA ASP A 62 -7.95 -8.46 4.62
C ASP A 62 -9.36 -8.73 5.18
N ALA A 63 -9.46 -9.68 6.11
CA ALA A 63 -10.74 -10.10 6.67
C ALA A 63 -11.46 -8.99 7.45
N TRP A 64 -10.71 -8.07 8.07
CA TRP A 64 -11.28 -6.97 8.84
C TRP A 64 -11.64 -5.78 7.94
N GLY A 65 -10.71 -5.38 7.07
CA GLY A 65 -10.93 -4.29 6.12
C GLY A 65 -12.05 -4.57 5.13
N SER A 66 -12.29 -5.85 4.80
CA SER A 66 -13.33 -6.28 3.85
C SER A 66 -14.51 -6.98 4.52
N LEU A 67 -14.73 -6.75 5.82
CA LEU A 67 -15.82 -7.39 6.59
C LEU A 67 -17.22 -7.11 6.02
N SER A 68 -17.41 -5.94 5.41
CA SER A 68 -18.69 -5.52 4.81
C SER A 68 -18.91 -6.02 3.39
N LEU A 69 -17.96 -6.77 2.80
CA LEU A 69 -18.18 -7.41 1.51
C LEU A 69 -19.23 -8.53 1.66
N SER A 70 -20.28 -8.49 0.84
CA SER A 70 -21.36 -9.48 0.92
C SER A 70 -20.87 -10.91 0.65
N ARG A 71 -21.48 -11.88 1.35
CA ARG A 71 -21.16 -13.31 1.16
C ARG A 71 -21.55 -13.76 -0.25
N GLU A 72 -22.60 -13.16 -0.78
CA GLU A 72 -23.12 -13.31 -2.13
C GLU A 72 -22.06 -12.88 -3.14
N ALA A 73 -21.46 -11.69 -3.01
CA ALA A 73 -20.39 -11.24 -3.90
C ALA A 73 -19.18 -12.19 -3.91
N VAL A 74 -18.79 -12.70 -2.73
CA VAL A 74 -17.71 -13.69 -2.62
C VAL A 74 -18.08 -15.01 -3.30
N ALA A 75 -19.31 -15.49 -3.08
CA ALA A 75 -19.81 -16.71 -3.71
C ALA A 75 -19.84 -16.59 -5.24
N GLU A 76 -20.29 -15.44 -5.77
CA GLU A 76 -20.32 -15.17 -7.21
C GLU A 76 -18.91 -15.11 -7.83
N LEU A 77 -17.92 -14.55 -7.14
CA LEU A 77 -16.52 -14.57 -7.60
C LEU A 77 -16.00 -16.01 -7.70
N ARG A 78 -16.23 -16.82 -6.66
CA ARG A 78 -15.83 -18.23 -6.65
C ARG A 78 -16.53 -19.04 -7.73
N ALA A 79 -17.84 -18.84 -7.90
CA ALA A 79 -18.62 -19.48 -8.96
C ALA A 79 -18.16 -19.07 -10.37
N ALA A 80 -17.61 -17.86 -10.54
CA ALA A 80 -17.01 -17.42 -11.79
C ALA A 80 -15.62 -18.02 -12.06
N GLY A 81 -15.03 -18.75 -11.11
CA GLY A 81 -13.71 -19.39 -11.23
C GLY A 81 -12.56 -18.62 -10.56
N ALA A 82 -12.83 -17.53 -9.83
CA ALA A 82 -11.81 -16.83 -9.07
C ALA A 82 -11.52 -17.53 -7.74
N GLU A 83 -10.25 -17.59 -7.32
CA GLU A 83 -9.93 -17.97 -5.95
C GLU A 83 -9.91 -16.73 -5.06
N VAL A 84 -10.68 -16.76 -3.98
CA VAL A 84 -10.82 -15.65 -3.03
C VAL A 84 -10.42 -16.12 -1.64
N PHE A 85 -9.41 -15.48 -1.08
CA PHE A 85 -8.85 -15.75 0.24
C PHE A 85 -9.01 -14.53 1.14
N PHE A 86 -9.19 -14.80 2.43
CA PHE A 86 -9.23 -13.78 3.47
C PHE A 86 -8.03 -13.96 4.40
N TYR A 87 -7.17 -12.96 4.46
CA TYR A 87 -6.12 -12.88 5.46
C TYR A 87 -6.78 -12.56 6.82
N SER A 88 -6.84 -13.56 7.69
CA SER A 88 -7.46 -13.46 9.01
C SER A 88 -6.45 -13.84 10.08
N HIS A 89 -5.84 -12.82 10.67
CA HIS A 89 -4.91 -12.97 11.79
C HIS A 89 -5.35 -12.03 12.92
N PHE A 90 -5.18 -12.45 14.18
CA PHE A 90 -5.79 -11.76 15.34
C PHE A 90 -5.46 -10.25 15.42
N LEU A 91 -4.16 -9.90 15.39
CA LEU A 91 -3.69 -8.51 15.48
C LEU A 91 -2.99 -7.99 14.21
N HIS A 92 -2.73 -8.87 13.25
CA HIS A 92 -2.02 -8.52 12.02
C HIS A 92 -3.01 -8.29 10.89
N ARG A 93 -2.76 -7.24 10.10
CA ARG A 93 -3.56 -6.91 8.93
C ARG A 93 -2.72 -6.94 7.67
N VAL A 94 -3.31 -7.34 6.54
CA VAL A 94 -2.73 -7.09 5.23
C VAL A 94 -3.13 -5.68 4.83
N HIS A 95 -2.31 -4.70 5.20
CA HIS A 95 -2.55 -3.30 4.89
C HIS A 95 -1.95 -2.91 3.52
N ARG A 96 -1.78 -3.87 2.62
CA ARG A 96 -1.15 -3.71 1.30
C ARG A 96 -2.22 -3.50 0.25
N LYS A 97 -1.88 -2.81 -0.85
CA LYS A 97 -2.74 -2.65 -2.03
C LYS A 97 -1.92 -2.87 -3.28
N ILE A 98 -2.08 -4.05 -3.87
CA ILE A 98 -1.34 -4.52 -5.03
C ILE A 98 -2.31 -5.09 -6.04
N LEU A 99 -2.14 -4.72 -7.30
CA LEU A 99 -2.78 -5.38 -8.44
C LEU A 99 -1.70 -5.79 -9.43
N ILE A 100 -1.59 -7.07 -9.76
CA ILE A 100 -0.66 -7.61 -10.75
C ILE A 100 -1.47 -8.15 -11.92
N LEU A 101 -1.10 -7.75 -13.13
CA LEU A 101 -1.77 -8.14 -14.38
C LEU A 101 -0.75 -8.81 -15.29
N ASP A 102 -1.11 -10.01 -15.73
CA ASP A 102 -0.33 -10.86 -16.65
C ASP A 102 1.15 -10.97 -16.24
N GLU A 103 1.44 -10.87 -14.94
CA GLU A 103 2.79 -10.90 -14.35
C GLU A 103 3.79 -9.86 -14.95
N THR A 104 3.30 -8.87 -15.71
CA THR A 104 4.12 -7.88 -16.44
C THR A 104 3.81 -6.43 -16.06
N THR A 105 2.63 -6.17 -15.49
CA THR A 105 2.22 -4.86 -15.00
C THR A 105 1.79 -4.99 -13.54
N ALA A 106 2.24 -4.08 -12.68
CA ALA A 106 1.79 -4.00 -11.29
C ALA A 106 1.32 -2.59 -10.93
N PHE A 107 0.30 -2.50 -10.08
CA PHE A 107 -0.08 -1.29 -9.37
C PHE A 107 0.22 -1.47 -7.89
N ILE A 108 0.77 -0.44 -7.24
CA ILE A 108 1.10 -0.43 -5.82
C ILE A 108 0.91 0.97 -5.23
N GLY A 109 0.25 1.07 -4.07
CA GLY A 109 -0.05 2.38 -3.48
C GLY A 109 -0.96 2.32 -2.26
N GLY A 110 -1.68 3.41 -2.01
CA GLY A 110 -2.58 3.56 -0.86
C GLY A 110 -4.07 3.30 -1.16
N VAL A 111 -4.47 3.21 -2.44
CA VAL A 111 -5.88 3.22 -2.86
C VAL A 111 -6.60 1.92 -2.50
N ASN A 112 -7.65 2.04 -1.71
CA ASN A 112 -8.60 0.97 -1.39
C ASN A 112 -9.76 0.90 -2.39
N PHE A 113 -10.58 -0.16 -2.33
CA PHE A 113 -11.72 -0.39 -3.23
C PHE A 113 -13.06 -0.25 -2.49
N HIS A 114 -13.48 0.99 -2.23
CA HIS A 114 -14.81 1.32 -1.68
C HIS A 114 -15.25 2.72 -2.09
N GLN A 115 -16.56 2.99 -2.13
CA GLN A 115 -17.13 4.20 -2.74
C GLN A 115 -16.70 5.50 -2.04
N ILE A 116 -16.51 5.48 -0.72
CA ILE A 116 -16.08 6.67 0.04
C ILE A 116 -14.71 7.17 -0.43
N ALA A 117 -13.80 6.27 -0.84
CA ALA A 117 -12.47 6.63 -1.33
C ALA A 117 -12.49 7.35 -2.68
N SER A 118 -13.63 7.40 -3.38
CA SER A 118 -13.76 8.02 -4.72
C SER A 118 -13.41 9.51 -4.76
N ARG A 119 -13.44 10.19 -3.60
CA ARG A 119 -13.13 11.62 -3.47
C ARG A 119 -11.76 11.87 -2.85
N TRP A 120 -10.98 10.83 -2.57
CA TRP A 120 -9.72 10.97 -1.85
C TRP A 120 -8.57 11.25 -2.81
N ASN A 121 -7.68 12.15 -2.39
CA ASN A 121 -6.33 12.18 -2.92
C ASN A 121 -5.58 10.98 -2.36
N ASP A 122 -4.80 10.32 -3.19
CA ASP A 122 -4.00 9.15 -2.82
C ASP A 122 -2.85 9.02 -3.83
N LEU A 123 -1.92 8.11 -3.63
CA LEU A 123 -0.78 7.93 -4.50
C LEU A 123 -0.61 6.46 -4.85
N THR A 124 -0.65 6.16 -6.14
CA THR A 124 -0.43 4.82 -6.68
C THR A 124 0.54 4.87 -7.84
N LEU A 125 1.45 3.90 -7.88
CA LEU A 125 2.38 3.66 -8.96
C LEU A 125 1.87 2.53 -9.85
N LYS A 126 1.83 2.75 -11.16
CA LYS A 126 1.82 1.68 -12.16
C LYS A 126 3.24 1.41 -12.61
N ILE A 127 3.66 0.16 -12.60
CA ILE A 127 5.03 -0.27 -12.82
C ILE A 127 5.04 -1.36 -13.89
N ARG A 128 6.02 -1.29 -14.80
CA ARG A 128 6.36 -2.35 -15.76
C ARG A 128 7.84 -2.69 -15.71
N GLY A 129 8.16 -3.95 -15.99
CA GLY A 129 9.52 -4.48 -16.04
C GLY A 129 9.91 -5.31 -14.81
N LYS A 130 11.22 -5.49 -14.58
CA LYS A 130 11.76 -6.46 -13.61
C LYS A 130 11.19 -6.35 -12.19
N LEU A 131 10.84 -5.14 -11.73
CA LEU A 131 10.29 -4.93 -10.39
C LEU A 131 8.94 -5.64 -10.18
N VAL A 132 8.18 -5.91 -11.24
CA VAL A 132 6.92 -6.67 -11.16
C VAL A 132 7.16 -8.08 -10.63
N LEU A 133 8.28 -8.72 -10.96
CA LEU A 133 8.63 -10.05 -10.44
C LEU A 133 8.89 -10.03 -8.93
N SER A 134 9.51 -8.96 -8.41
CA SER A 134 9.69 -8.79 -6.97
C SER A 134 8.36 -8.57 -6.26
N ILE A 135 7.46 -7.77 -6.86
CA ILE A 135 6.10 -7.56 -6.34
C ILE A 135 5.31 -8.89 -6.36
N LEU A 136 5.44 -9.67 -7.43
CA LEU A 136 4.81 -10.98 -7.55
C LEU A 136 5.33 -11.98 -6.52
N ARG A 137 6.64 -12.00 -6.24
CA ARG A 137 7.21 -12.80 -5.15
C ARG A 137 6.61 -12.40 -3.79
N SER A 138 6.46 -11.10 -3.56
CA SER A 138 5.88 -10.55 -2.34
C SER A 138 4.41 -10.97 -2.18
N PHE A 139 3.62 -10.86 -3.25
CA PHE A 139 2.24 -11.35 -3.30
C PHE A 139 2.15 -12.86 -3.07
N ALA A 140 3.02 -13.64 -3.73
CA ALA A 140 3.03 -15.10 -3.63
C ALA A 140 3.22 -15.59 -2.20
N LYS A 141 3.96 -14.84 -1.38
CA LYS A 141 4.12 -15.12 0.05
C LYS A 141 2.79 -15.03 0.81
N VAL A 142 2.09 -13.89 0.72
CA VAL A 142 0.81 -13.67 1.39
C VAL A 142 -0.26 -14.65 0.86
N TYR A 143 -0.25 -14.89 -0.46
CA TYR A 143 -1.13 -15.88 -1.09
C TYR A 143 -0.92 -17.29 -0.50
N ALA A 144 0.33 -17.71 -0.30
CA ALA A 144 0.67 -19.00 0.30
C ALA A 144 0.22 -19.08 1.78
N GLU A 145 0.46 -18.02 2.57
CA GLU A 145 0.04 -17.91 3.97
C GLU A 145 -1.48 -18.05 4.13
N CYS A 146 -2.25 -17.51 3.18
CA CYS A 146 -3.70 -17.65 3.14
C CYS A 146 -4.19 -19.03 2.66
N GLY A 147 -3.30 -19.97 2.35
CA GLY A 147 -3.64 -21.33 1.89
C GLY A 147 -3.74 -21.48 0.37
N GLY A 148 -3.28 -20.49 -0.41
CA GLY A 148 -3.18 -20.57 -1.86
C GLY A 148 -2.22 -21.66 -2.34
N ARG A 149 -2.60 -22.40 -3.38
CA ARG A 149 -1.87 -23.61 -3.85
C ARG A 149 -1.46 -23.58 -5.31
N ASP A 150 -1.73 -22.48 -6.03
CA ASP A 150 -1.33 -22.36 -7.44
C ASP A 150 0.20 -22.42 -7.60
N ALA A 151 0.69 -23.54 -8.14
CA ALA A 151 2.12 -23.80 -8.28
C ALA A 151 2.84 -22.71 -9.09
N ARG A 152 2.18 -22.10 -10.09
CA ARG A 152 2.80 -21.04 -10.91
C ARG A 152 3.16 -19.82 -10.06
N ILE A 153 2.27 -19.43 -9.16
CA ILE A 153 2.48 -18.32 -8.23
C ILE A 153 3.53 -18.70 -7.18
N LEU A 154 3.43 -19.90 -6.62
CA LEU A 154 4.33 -20.38 -5.57
C LEU A 154 5.77 -20.60 -6.05
N LEU A 155 6.01 -20.79 -7.35
CA LEU A 155 7.36 -20.81 -7.92
C LEU A 155 8.09 -19.48 -7.71
N HIS A 156 7.38 -18.35 -7.70
CA HIS A 156 7.98 -17.05 -7.44
C HIS A 156 8.40 -16.89 -5.98
N HIS A 157 7.66 -17.46 -5.04
CA HIS A 157 8.02 -17.46 -3.62
C HIS A 157 9.38 -18.13 -3.37
N LYS A 158 9.68 -19.23 -4.08
CA LYS A 158 10.92 -20.00 -3.90
C LYS A 158 12.14 -19.42 -4.62
N LYS A 159 11.96 -18.59 -5.65
CA LYS A 159 13.07 -18.02 -6.40
C LYS A 159 13.77 -16.92 -5.59
N ILE A 160 15.02 -17.19 -5.18
CA ILE A 160 15.93 -16.15 -4.72
C ILE A 160 16.28 -15.30 -5.94
N ILE A 161 15.70 -14.11 -6.03
CA ILE A 161 16.19 -13.11 -6.97
C ILE A 161 17.53 -12.63 -6.42
N LEU A 162 18.63 -13.17 -6.97
CA LEU A 162 19.98 -12.65 -6.79
C LEU A 162 20.10 -11.30 -7.52
N ASP A 163 19.39 -10.29 -7.04
CA ASP A 163 19.60 -8.94 -7.54
C ASP A 163 20.69 -8.27 -6.71
N LYS A 164 21.87 -8.05 -7.33
CA LYS A 164 22.95 -7.23 -6.77
C LYS A 164 22.60 -5.74 -6.78
N THR A 165 21.41 -5.36 -7.28
CA THR A 165 20.95 -3.97 -7.34
C THR A 165 20.21 -3.56 -6.06
N ARG A 166 20.11 -2.24 -5.83
CA ARG A 166 19.28 -1.68 -4.74
C ARG A 166 17.88 -2.29 -4.84
N ASN A 167 17.45 -3.07 -3.84
CA ASN A 167 16.08 -3.57 -3.77
C ASN A 167 15.13 -2.38 -3.67
N TRP A 168 14.47 -2.06 -4.79
CA TRP A 168 13.48 -0.98 -4.87
C TRP A 168 12.19 -1.36 -4.15
N LEU A 169 11.93 -2.64 -3.90
CA LEU A 169 10.77 -3.09 -3.13
C LEU A 169 11.04 -3.04 -1.62
N VAL A 170 10.13 -2.40 -0.90
CA VAL A 170 10.06 -2.40 0.57
C VAL A 170 8.94 -3.32 1.01
N GLU A 171 9.27 -4.28 1.86
CA GLU A 171 8.31 -5.23 2.44
C GLU A 171 8.40 -5.15 3.96
N HIS A 172 7.23 -5.12 4.61
CA HIS A 172 7.12 -5.31 6.05
C HIS A 172 6.10 -6.42 6.31
N PHE A 173 6.51 -7.41 7.11
CA PHE A 173 5.65 -8.47 7.59
C PHE A 173 5.81 -8.54 9.10
N PRO A 174 4.71 -8.61 9.87
CA PRO A 174 4.75 -8.57 11.33
C PRO A 174 5.30 -9.87 11.96
N GLU A 175 5.11 -11.02 11.30
CA GLU A 175 5.58 -12.33 11.77
C GLU A 175 7.11 -12.41 11.86
N HIS A 176 7.79 -11.73 10.95
CA HIS A 176 9.21 -11.50 11.10
C HIS A 176 9.34 -10.28 12.00
N ARG A 177 9.95 -10.43 13.18
CA ARG A 177 10.47 -9.33 14.02
C ARG A 177 11.47 -8.39 13.29
N SER A 178 11.54 -8.48 11.97
CA SER A 178 12.18 -7.56 11.06
C SER A 178 11.56 -6.18 11.25
N ALA A 179 12.24 -5.35 12.03
CA ALA A 179 12.03 -3.90 12.07
C ALA A 179 12.45 -3.26 10.73
N THR A 180 12.13 -3.89 9.59
CA THR A 180 12.60 -3.54 8.24
C THR A 180 12.14 -2.16 7.86
N LEU A 181 10.84 -1.87 8.01
CA LEU A 181 10.30 -0.55 7.71
C LEU A 181 10.90 0.53 8.62
N LYS A 182 10.95 0.28 9.94
CA LYS A 182 11.61 1.18 10.90
C LYS A 182 13.09 1.42 10.57
N ARG A 183 13.83 0.39 10.16
CA ARG A 183 15.25 0.47 9.79
C ARG A 183 15.42 1.32 8.53
N ILE A 184 14.58 1.10 7.52
CA ILE A 184 14.55 1.88 6.28
C ILE A 184 14.31 3.36 6.58
N TYR A 185 13.27 3.68 7.34
CA TYR A 185 12.94 5.06 7.73
C TYR A 185 14.09 5.71 8.52
N ARG A 186 14.65 5.01 9.52
CA ARG A 186 15.80 5.52 10.28
C ARG A 186 17.02 5.77 9.41
N GLN A 187 17.30 4.88 8.46
CA GLN A 187 18.45 5.01 7.57
C GLN A 187 18.27 6.16 6.59
N ALA A 188 17.08 6.31 6.01
CA ALA A 188 16.72 7.44 5.16
C ALA A 188 16.87 8.77 5.91
N PHE A 189 16.26 8.88 7.10
CA PHE A 189 16.34 10.10 7.90
C PHE A 189 17.75 10.43 8.38
N ARG A 190 18.58 9.42 8.66
CA ARG A 190 19.98 9.64 9.03
C ARG A 190 20.83 10.14 7.87
N ARG A 191 20.52 9.71 6.64
CA ARG A 191 21.24 10.08 5.42
C ARG A 191 20.79 11.41 4.83
N ALA A 192 19.59 11.87 5.16
CA ALA A 192 19.07 13.14 4.66
C ALA A 192 19.99 14.32 5.03
N GLU A 193 20.28 15.15 4.03
CA GLU A 193 21.18 16.31 4.13
C GLU A 193 20.44 17.65 3.99
N LYS A 194 19.34 17.71 3.21
CA LYS A 194 18.65 18.95 2.84
C LYS A 194 17.22 18.97 3.31
N ASN A 195 16.42 17.99 2.93
CA ASN A 195 15.02 17.93 3.31
C ASN A 195 14.43 16.50 3.38
N ILE A 196 13.42 16.37 4.22
CA ILE A 196 12.56 15.19 4.36
C ILE A 196 11.13 15.67 4.19
N ILE A 197 10.43 15.19 3.16
CA ILE A 197 9.01 15.43 2.96
C ILE A 197 8.28 14.11 3.21
N LEU A 198 7.27 14.14 4.07
CA LEU A 198 6.44 12.99 4.41
C LEU A 198 4.99 13.28 4.02
N VAL A 199 4.29 12.27 3.54
CA VAL A 199 2.84 12.35 3.26
C VAL A 199 2.18 11.22 4.02
N THR A 200 1.20 11.53 4.85
CA THR A 200 0.47 10.51 5.60
C THR A 200 -0.94 10.97 5.99
N PRO A 201 -1.95 10.07 5.96
CA PRO A 201 -3.27 10.41 6.49
C PRO A 201 -3.32 10.43 8.02
N TYR A 202 -2.47 9.63 8.69
CA TYR A 202 -2.52 9.42 10.13
C TYR A 202 -1.14 9.54 10.75
N LEU A 203 -1.04 10.38 11.77
CA LEU A 203 0.20 10.65 12.50
C LEU A 203 0.05 10.15 13.94
N ILE A 204 0.45 8.90 14.18
CA ILE A 204 0.46 8.31 15.53
C ILE A 204 1.84 7.69 15.78
N PRO A 205 2.91 8.50 15.74
CA PRO A 205 4.27 8.02 15.67
C PRO A 205 4.73 7.43 17.01
N ARG A 206 5.57 6.39 16.96
CA ARG A 206 6.31 5.90 18.14
C ARG A 206 7.45 6.82 18.51
N ARG A 207 7.91 6.74 19.76
CA ARG A 207 9.06 7.51 20.30
C ARG A 207 10.30 7.52 19.40
N TRP A 208 10.60 6.41 18.72
CA TRP A 208 11.75 6.33 17.81
C TRP A 208 11.61 7.27 16.61
N LEU A 209 10.39 7.44 16.07
CA LEU A 209 10.11 8.27 14.92
C LEU A 209 10.22 9.74 15.29
N LEU A 210 9.67 10.13 16.45
CA LEU A 210 9.86 11.50 16.99
C LEU A 210 11.34 11.82 17.13
N ARG A 211 12.11 10.92 17.75
CA ARG A 211 13.56 11.09 17.92
C ARG A 211 14.28 11.20 16.58
N ALA A 212 13.96 10.35 15.61
CA ALA A 212 14.62 10.37 14.31
C ALA A 212 14.37 11.66 13.52
N LEU A 213 13.12 12.17 13.55
CA LEU A 213 12.76 13.43 12.91
C LEU A 213 13.43 14.61 13.62
N HIS A 214 13.40 14.65 14.95
CA HIS A 214 14.08 15.68 15.73
C HIS A 214 15.58 15.71 15.45
N GLN A 215 16.23 14.54 15.37
CA GLN A 215 17.65 14.44 15.02
C GLN A 215 17.93 14.93 13.59
N ALA A 216 16.99 14.82 12.65
CA ALA A 216 17.14 15.44 11.33
C ALA A 216 17.07 16.97 11.42
N VAL A 217 16.09 17.49 12.16
CA VAL A 217 15.96 18.95 12.39
C VAL A 217 17.21 19.54 13.05
N LEU A 218 17.77 18.88 14.08
CA LEU A 218 19.00 19.33 14.75
C LEU A 218 20.22 19.37 13.81
N ARG A 219 20.23 18.59 12.73
CA ARG A 219 21.26 18.65 11.69
C ARG A 219 21.01 19.72 10.64
N GLY A 220 19.96 20.54 10.79
CA GLY A 220 19.57 21.56 9.83
C GLY A 220 18.74 21.04 8.64
N VAL A 221 18.33 19.77 8.65
CA VAL A 221 17.48 19.20 7.60
C VAL A 221 16.06 19.73 7.76
N ARG A 222 15.47 20.26 6.66
CA ARG A 222 14.08 20.71 6.68
C ARG A 222 13.14 19.50 6.67
N VAL A 223 12.31 19.36 7.71
CA VAL A 223 11.34 18.27 7.81
C VAL A 223 9.93 18.82 7.63
N GLU A 224 9.21 18.27 6.65
CA GLU A 224 7.87 18.71 6.25
C GLU A 224 6.93 17.50 6.21
N VAL A 225 5.72 17.66 6.75
CA VAL A 225 4.69 16.62 6.77
C VAL A 225 3.41 17.16 6.17
N LEU A 226 2.94 16.51 5.12
CA LEU A 226 1.66 16.77 4.46
C LEU A 226 0.62 15.79 4.99
N MET A 227 -0.52 16.31 5.43
CA MET A 227 -1.62 15.51 5.97
C MET A 227 -2.98 16.18 5.72
N PRO A 228 -4.10 15.43 5.72
CA PRO A 228 -5.42 16.04 5.62
C PRO A 228 -5.73 16.88 6.87
N LYS A 229 -6.40 18.02 6.68
CA LYS A 229 -6.91 18.83 7.80
C LYS A 229 -7.92 18.05 8.65
N VAL A 230 -8.76 17.25 7.99
CA VAL A 230 -9.75 16.38 8.62
C VAL A 230 -9.65 15.01 7.97
N SER A 231 -9.28 13.99 8.73
CA SER A 231 -9.31 12.61 8.27
C SER A 231 -10.69 11.98 8.44
N ASN A 232 -10.89 10.82 7.80
CA ASN A 232 -12.07 9.97 7.95
C ASN A 232 -12.21 9.32 9.34
N HIS A 233 -11.25 9.52 10.26
CA HIS A 233 -11.30 8.99 11.62
C HIS A 233 -11.18 10.12 12.67
N PRO A 234 -12.28 10.52 13.33
CA PRO A 234 -12.27 11.63 14.29
C PRO A 234 -11.26 11.46 15.44
N MET A 235 -11.18 10.27 16.04
CA MET A 235 -10.17 9.97 17.07
C MET A 235 -8.74 10.08 16.53
N GLY A 236 -8.53 9.65 15.28
CA GLY A 236 -7.25 9.77 14.59
C GLY A 236 -6.83 11.23 14.42
N ASN A 237 -7.78 12.15 14.19
CA ASN A 237 -7.50 13.58 14.15
C ASN A 237 -6.98 14.07 15.49
N THR A 238 -7.69 13.81 16.60
CA THR A 238 -7.28 14.28 17.93
C THR A 238 -5.88 13.83 18.31
N VAL A 239 -5.58 12.54 18.14
CA VAL A 239 -4.24 12.00 18.41
C VAL A 239 -3.20 12.57 17.43
N GLY A 240 -3.57 12.70 16.15
CA GLY A 240 -2.74 13.31 15.12
C GLY A 240 -2.33 14.75 15.45
N TYR A 241 -3.28 15.60 15.82
CA TYR A 241 -3.04 16.99 16.23
C TYR A 241 -2.16 17.10 17.47
N PHE A 242 -2.30 16.18 18.44
CA PHE A 242 -1.41 16.13 19.59
C PHE A 242 0.06 15.86 19.20
N PHE A 243 0.31 14.86 18.35
CA PHE A 243 1.67 14.57 17.88
C PHE A 243 2.20 15.64 16.93
N MET A 244 1.32 16.24 16.13
CA MET A 244 1.63 17.38 15.27
C MET A 244 2.17 18.54 16.10
N HIS A 245 1.46 18.93 17.17
CA HIS A 245 1.91 19.98 18.08
C HIS A 245 3.30 19.67 18.66
N LYS A 246 3.52 18.44 19.15
CA LYS A 246 4.82 18.03 19.70
C LYS A 246 5.95 18.11 18.67
N LEU A 247 5.72 17.65 17.45
CA LEU A 247 6.73 17.68 16.38
C LEU A 247 6.97 19.10 15.85
N ALA A 248 5.93 19.95 15.84
CA ALA A 248 6.05 21.35 15.47
C ALA A 248 6.98 22.12 16.42
N LEU A 249 6.86 21.88 17.74
CA LEU A 249 7.79 22.41 18.73
C LEU A 249 9.23 21.92 18.54
N LEU A 250 9.41 20.78 17.87
CA LEU A 250 10.72 20.22 17.50
C LEU A 250 11.21 20.69 16.12
N GLY A 251 10.54 21.67 15.50
CA GLY A 251 10.92 22.29 14.22
C GLY A 251 10.43 21.56 12.97
N VAL A 252 9.56 20.56 13.09
CA VAL A 252 8.88 19.94 11.94
C VAL A 252 7.75 20.84 11.44
N ARG A 253 7.68 21.05 10.12
CA ARG A 253 6.64 21.87 9.50
C ARG A 253 5.50 21.00 9.01
N PHE A 254 4.26 21.48 9.17
CA PHE A 254 3.07 20.76 8.76
C PHE A 254 2.28 21.54 7.71
N PHE A 255 1.83 20.84 6.70
CA PHE A 255 0.98 21.37 5.62
C PHE A 255 -0.32 20.60 5.60
N LEU A 256 -1.41 21.26 5.99
CA LEU A 256 -2.74 20.68 6.06
C LEU A 256 -3.49 20.89 4.76
N GLN A 257 -3.93 19.81 4.13
CA GLN A 257 -4.68 19.88 2.87
C GLN A 257 -6.19 19.86 3.10
N PRO A 258 -6.98 20.56 2.26
CA PRO A 258 -8.42 20.40 2.24
C PRO A 258 -8.79 19.02 1.66
N GLY A 259 -9.77 18.37 2.27
CA GLY A 259 -10.20 17.03 1.89
C GLY A 259 -9.25 15.92 2.35
N MET A 260 -9.65 14.67 2.12
CA MET A 260 -8.88 13.51 2.53
C MET A 260 -7.69 13.29 1.58
N ASN A 261 -6.48 13.35 2.11
CA ASN A 261 -5.28 12.81 1.47
C ASN A 261 -4.87 11.53 2.19
N HIS A 262 -5.07 10.40 1.52
CA HIS A 262 -4.75 9.07 2.00
C HIS A 262 -3.43 8.52 1.44
N ALA A 263 -2.69 9.32 0.66
CA ALA A 263 -1.38 8.94 0.16
C ALA A 263 -0.40 8.67 1.32
N LYS A 264 0.49 7.69 1.11
CA LYS A 264 1.64 7.46 1.98
C LYS A 264 2.92 7.57 1.18
N GLY A 265 3.77 8.48 1.59
CA GLY A 265 4.99 8.77 0.86
C GLY A 265 6.08 9.40 1.70
N MET A 266 7.31 9.28 1.20
CA MET A 266 8.50 9.93 1.75
C MET A 266 9.37 10.39 0.59
N LEU A 267 9.93 11.58 0.67
CA LEU A 267 10.91 12.11 -0.28
C LEU A 267 12.10 12.67 0.50
N ILE A 268 13.29 12.19 0.16
CA ILE A 268 14.56 12.55 0.80
C ILE A 268 15.40 13.35 -0.20
N ASP A 269 15.78 14.57 0.18
CA ASP A 269 16.68 15.46 -0.56
C ASP A 269 16.28 15.75 -2.02
N GLY A 270 15.00 15.55 -2.34
CA GLY A 270 14.47 15.64 -3.70
C GLY A 270 15.00 14.57 -4.67
N ARG A 271 15.59 13.49 -4.15
CA ARG A 271 16.32 12.48 -4.96
C ARG A 271 15.90 11.05 -4.74
N GLU A 272 15.45 10.69 -3.54
CA GLU A 272 15.00 9.34 -3.22
C GLU A 272 13.56 9.39 -2.70
N GLY A 273 12.64 8.69 -3.38
CA GLY A 273 11.22 8.66 -3.03
C GLY A 273 10.76 7.28 -2.58
N LEU A 274 9.94 7.17 -1.56
CA LEU A 274 9.21 5.94 -1.19
C LEU A 274 7.72 6.20 -1.34
N ILE A 275 7.03 5.30 -2.03
CA ILE A 275 5.57 5.27 -2.11
C ILE A 275 5.11 3.91 -1.65
N GLY A 276 4.09 3.86 -0.81
CA GLY A 276 3.61 2.58 -0.31
C GLY A 276 2.27 2.69 0.40
N SER A 277 2.02 1.68 1.23
CA SER A 277 0.79 1.55 1.99
C SER A 277 0.92 2.00 3.45
N ASN A 278 2.14 2.24 3.93
CA ASN A 278 2.42 2.42 5.36
C ASN A 278 2.14 3.86 5.86
N ASN A 279 1.32 3.99 6.88
CA ASN A 279 1.11 5.27 7.56
C ASN A 279 2.26 5.59 8.52
N LEU A 280 2.26 6.78 9.12
CA LEU A 280 3.16 7.13 10.21
C LEU A 280 2.54 6.81 11.58
N ASP A 281 2.07 5.58 11.73
CA ASP A 281 1.42 5.07 12.94
C ASP A 281 2.06 3.77 13.45
N PHE A 282 1.80 3.43 14.71
CA PHE A 282 2.32 2.19 15.29
C PHE A 282 1.76 0.93 14.62
N PHE A 283 0.58 0.99 14.01
CA PHE A 283 0.01 -0.16 13.30
C PHE A 283 0.90 -0.55 12.11
N SER A 284 1.27 0.42 11.28
CA SER A 284 2.08 0.21 10.07
C SER A 284 3.50 -0.24 10.39
N PHE A 285 4.07 0.17 11.53
CA PHE A 285 5.46 -0.15 11.89
C PHE A 285 5.63 -1.42 12.74
N ASP A 286 4.56 -1.93 13.37
CA ASP A 286 4.68 -3.06 14.30
C ASP A 286 3.68 -4.20 14.06
N LEU A 287 2.50 -3.94 13.46
CA LEU A 287 1.39 -4.91 13.42
C LEU A 287 0.96 -5.28 12.00
N ASN A 288 0.98 -4.34 11.08
CA ASN A 288 0.46 -4.54 9.74
C ASN A 288 1.55 -5.04 8.80
N SER A 289 1.17 -5.88 7.86
CA SER A 289 1.97 -6.09 6.66
C SER A 289 1.81 -4.87 5.75
N GLU A 290 2.94 -4.36 5.27
CA GLU A 290 3.01 -3.16 4.42
C GLU A 290 3.90 -3.44 3.21
N VAL A 291 3.70 -2.64 2.17
CA VAL A 291 4.49 -2.71 0.94
C VAL A 291 4.77 -1.30 0.42
N GLY A 292 5.93 -1.11 -0.20
CA GLY A 292 6.26 0.14 -0.88
C GLY A 292 7.33 -0.05 -1.93
N VAL A 293 7.55 0.99 -2.72
CA VAL A 293 8.56 1.06 -3.78
C VAL A 293 9.38 2.32 -3.61
N PHE A 294 10.69 2.16 -3.55
CA PHE A 294 11.65 3.23 -3.72
C PHE A 294 11.76 3.63 -5.20
N LEU A 295 11.99 4.91 -5.45
CA LEU A 295 12.26 5.53 -6.75
C LEU A 295 13.48 6.43 -6.65
#